data_AF-A0A6C0GMH6-F1
#
_entry.id   AF-A0A6C0GMH6-F1
#
_cell.length_a   1.000
_cell.length_b   1.000
_cell.length_c   1.000
_cell.angle_alpha   90.00
_cell.angle_beta   90.00
_cell.angle_gamma   90.00
#
_symmetry.space_group_name_H-M   'P 1'
#
loop_
_entity.id
_entity.type
_entity.pdbx_description
1 polymer ?
#
loop_
_entity_poly.entity_id
_entity_poly.type
_entity_poly.pdbx_seq_one_letter_code
_entity_poly.pdbx_strand_id
1 'polypeptide(L)'
;MSKQDSLQLNQVWQKLFKAVQNQDINAVKALCLPKIFCVVCYPDVVKDPEDYFISARTFTNQYLAKVFHEKVRSVIQSEAYNLWIHPVPDYLPSHLKLEKGQKLLLYELAVQTWKAGEYAPGHEGGTDLFQFVKVNEELKFYGHTTIP
;
A
#
# COMPACT_ATOMS: atom_id res chain seq x y z
N MET A 1 9.49 -5.40 13.86
CA MET A 1 10.22 -5.04 12.62
C MET A 1 11.70 -4.83 12.94
N SER A 2 12.62 -5.31 12.11
CA SER A 2 14.06 -5.05 12.30
C SER A 2 14.46 -3.64 11.84
N LYS A 3 15.58 -3.10 12.32
CA LYS A 3 16.09 -1.78 11.85
C LYS A 3 16.34 -1.76 10.33
N GLN A 4 16.84 -2.87 9.78
CA GLN A 4 17.11 -3.00 8.36
C GLN A 4 15.82 -3.00 7.54
N ASP A 5 14.79 -3.72 7.98
CA ASP A 5 13.49 -3.72 7.32
C ASP A 5 12.84 -2.33 7.34
N SER A 6 12.87 -1.63 8.49
CA SER A 6 12.37 -0.25 8.58
C SER A 6 13.07 0.67 7.58
N LEU A 7 14.40 0.56 7.48
CA LEU A 7 15.19 1.37 6.56
C LEU A 7 14.85 1.07 5.10
N GLN A 8 14.77 -0.22 4.73
CA GLN A 8 14.41 -0.65 3.38
C GLN A 8 12.99 -0.18 3.01
N LEU A 9 12.03 -0.31 3.92
CA LEU A 9 10.65 0.13 3.72
C LEU A 9 10.58 1.65 3.52
N ASN A 10 11.25 2.41 4.38
CA ASN A 10 11.30 3.86 4.23
C ASN A 10 11.96 4.29 2.91
N GLN A 11 13.02 3.61 2.48
CA GLN A 11 13.70 3.90 1.22
C GLN A 11 12.82 3.63 -0.01
N VAL A 12 12.17 2.47 -0.09
CA VAL A 12 11.28 2.15 -1.22
C VAL A 12 10.06 3.09 -1.23
N TRP A 13 9.54 3.42 -0.05
CA TRP A 13 8.46 4.38 0.09
C TRP A 13 8.83 5.76 -0.45
N GLN A 14 9.96 6.31 -0.02
CA GLN A 14 10.42 7.63 -0.46
C GLN A 14 10.67 7.65 -1.98
N LYS A 15 11.19 6.55 -2.56
CA LYS A 15 11.31 6.39 -4.01
C LYS A 15 9.93 6.41 -4.70
N LEU A 16 8.96 5.66 -4.17
CA LEU A 16 7.60 5.61 -4.72
C LEU A 16 6.93 6.99 -4.66
N PHE A 17 6.95 7.63 -3.49
CA PHE A 17 6.34 8.93 -3.30
C PHE A 17 6.96 10.00 -4.21
N LYS A 18 8.29 10.03 -4.32
CA LYS A 18 8.99 10.93 -5.26
C LYS A 18 8.61 10.67 -6.72
N ALA A 19 8.49 9.40 -7.12
CA ALA A 19 8.04 9.05 -8.47
C ALA A 19 6.61 9.55 -8.73
N VAL A 20 5.71 9.41 -7.74
CA VAL A 20 4.33 9.95 -7.82
C VAL A 20 4.32 11.47 -7.92
N GLN A 21 5.12 12.17 -7.10
CA GLN A 21 5.24 13.64 -7.15
C GLN A 21 5.74 14.14 -8.51
N ASN A 22 6.72 13.45 -9.08
CA ASN A 22 7.30 13.78 -10.38
C ASN A 22 6.45 13.30 -11.56
N GLN A 23 5.30 12.66 -11.32
CA GLN A 23 4.45 12.03 -12.34
C GLN A 23 5.22 11.01 -13.21
N ASP A 24 6.28 10.40 -12.66
CA ASP A 24 7.08 9.39 -13.35
C ASP A 24 6.40 8.02 -13.25
N ILE A 25 5.42 7.80 -14.12
CA ILE A 25 4.62 6.57 -14.17
C ILE A 25 5.49 5.33 -14.41
N ASN A 26 6.61 5.46 -15.13
CA ASN A 26 7.50 4.34 -15.38
C ASN A 26 8.25 3.93 -14.10
N ALA A 27 8.75 4.91 -13.35
CA ALA A 27 9.35 4.66 -12.04
C ALA A 27 8.34 4.08 -11.04
N VAL A 28 7.10 4.59 -11.02
CA VAL A 28 6.03 4.01 -10.18
C VAL A 28 5.82 2.54 -10.53
N LYS A 29 5.63 2.21 -11.82
CA LYS A 29 5.44 0.82 -12.26
C LYS A 29 6.60 -0.10 -11.90
N ALA A 30 7.85 0.38 -11.98
CA ALA A 30 9.04 -0.39 -11.63
C ALA A 30 9.14 -0.72 -10.13
N LEU A 31 8.48 0.07 -9.28
CA LEU A 31 8.41 -0.14 -7.84
C LEU A 31 7.21 -1.02 -7.43
N CYS A 32 6.22 -1.18 -8.30
CA CYS A 32 5.04 -2.02 -8.07
C CYS A 32 5.27 -3.48 -8.46
N LEU A 33 4.49 -4.37 -7.85
CA LEU A 33 4.25 -5.69 -8.42
C LEU A 33 3.37 -5.60 -9.68
N PRO A 34 3.41 -6.60 -10.57
CA PRO A 34 2.56 -6.64 -11.77
C PRO A 34 1.06 -6.60 -11.45
N LYS A 35 0.66 -7.21 -10.33
CA LYS A 35 -0.68 -7.15 -9.76
C LYS A 35 -0.63 -6.42 -8.41
N ILE A 36 -1.58 -5.51 -8.19
CA ILE A 36 -1.68 -4.66 -7.01
C ILE A 36 -3.01 -4.94 -6.32
N PHE A 37 -2.96 -5.28 -5.04
CA PHE A 37 -4.14 -5.39 -4.20
C PHE A 37 -4.71 -4.00 -3.91
N CYS A 38 -5.94 -3.73 -4.31
CA CYS A 38 -6.53 -2.41 -4.10
C CYS A 38 -8.01 -2.50 -3.74
N VAL A 39 -8.30 -2.48 -2.44
CA VAL A 39 -9.68 -2.51 -1.93
C VAL A 39 -10.43 -1.26 -2.38
N VAL A 40 -9.82 -0.08 -2.25
CA VAL A 40 -10.45 1.21 -2.59
C VAL A 40 -10.66 1.43 -4.09
N CYS A 41 -10.10 0.56 -4.93
CA CYS A 41 -10.30 0.59 -6.37
C CYS A 41 -11.64 -0.02 -6.78
N TYR A 42 -12.27 -0.80 -5.90
CA TYR A 42 -13.59 -1.39 -6.10
C TYR A 42 -14.58 -0.78 -5.09
N PRO A 43 -15.67 -0.16 -5.56
CA PRO A 43 -16.68 0.39 -4.66
C PRO A 43 -17.56 -0.69 -4.01
N ASP A 44 -17.62 -1.88 -4.62
CA ASP A 44 -18.44 -2.99 -4.17
C ASP A 44 -17.61 -4.02 -3.38
N VAL A 45 -18.24 -4.63 -2.37
CA VAL A 45 -17.65 -5.75 -1.64
C VAL A 45 -17.56 -6.95 -2.58
N VAL A 46 -16.33 -7.33 -2.93
CA VAL A 46 -16.09 -8.56 -3.70
C VAL A 46 -16.06 -9.78 -2.77
N LYS A 47 -16.41 -10.95 -3.33
CA LYS A 47 -16.51 -12.19 -2.54
C LYS A 47 -15.16 -12.88 -2.35
N ASP A 48 -14.24 -12.73 -3.29
CA ASP A 48 -12.91 -13.36 -3.27
C ASP A 48 -11.82 -12.28 -3.17
N PRO A 49 -10.90 -12.33 -2.19
CA PRO A 49 -9.77 -11.40 -2.10
C PRO A 49 -8.94 -11.27 -3.40
N GLU A 50 -8.90 -12.32 -4.24
CA GLU A 50 -8.22 -12.26 -5.54
C GLU A 50 -8.87 -11.26 -6.52
N ASP A 51 -10.16 -10.95 -6.34
CA ASP A 51 -10.87 -9.99 -7.19
C ASP A 51 -10.45 -8.53 -6.91
N TYR A 52 -9.81 -8.26 -5.78
CA TYR A 52 -9.25 -6.92 -5.47
C TYR A 52 -7.92 -6.65 -6.19
N PHE A 53 -7.35 -7.63 -6.91
CA PHE A 53 -6.10 -7.41 -7.63
C PHE A 53 -6.32 -6.81 -9.01
N ILE A 54 -5.73 -5.64 -9.21
CA ILE A 54 -5.67 -4.97 -10.52
C ILE A 54 -4.25 -4.98 -11.08
N SER A 55 -4.12 -4.77 -12.38
CA SER A 55 -2.78 -4.62 -12.97
C SER A 55 -2.12 -3.31 -12.50
N ALA A 56 -0.78 -3.31 -12.41
CA ALA A 56 -0.02 -2.08 -12.15
C ALA A 56 -0.33 -0.96 -13.15
N ARG A 57 -0.64 -1.33 -14.40
CA ARG A 57 -1.08 -0.38 -15.44
C ARG A 57 -2.42 0.25 -15.08
N THR A 58 -3.41 -0.55 -14.67
CA THR A 58 -4.73 -0.08 -14.25
C THR A 58 -4.59 0.85 -13.05
N PHE A 59 -3.84 0.42 -12.02
CA PHE A 59 -3.58 1.22 -10.83
C PHE A 59 -2.98 2.59 -11.18
N THR A 60 -1.87 2.58 -11.92
CA THR A 60 -1.15 3.82 -12.26
C THR A 60 -1.97 4.77 -13.13
N ASN A 61 -2.77 4.24 -14.06
CA ASN A 61 -3.55 5.07 -14.99
C ASN A 61 -4.87 5.58 -14.41
N GLN A 62 -5.51 4.84 -13.50
CA GLN A 62 -6.88 5.12 -13.05
C GLN A 62 -6.97 5.50 -11.57
N TYR A 63 -6.15 4.90 -10.71
CA TYR A 63 -6.33 4.96 -9.25
C TYR A 63 -5.21 5.68 -8.51
N LEU A 64 -4.05 5.89 -9.13
CA LEU A 64 -2.90 6.51 -8.49
C LEU A 64 -3.23 7.88 -7.88
N ALA A 65 -3.92 8.74 -8.62
CA ALA A 65 -4.31 10.06 -8.13
C ALA A 65 -5.33 9.99 -6.98
N LYS A 66 -6.23 8.99 -7.00
CA LYS A 66 -7.22 8.75 -5.94
C LYS A 66 -6.55 8.27 -4.66
N VAL A 67 -5.61 7.33 -4.77
CA VAL A 67 -4.88 6.75 -3.63
C VAL A 67 -3.92 7.78 -3.02
N PHE A 68 -3.19 8.52 -3.85
CA PHE A 68 -2.33 9.61 -3.40
C PHE A 68 -3.07 10.94 -3.44
N HIS A 69 -4.21 11.03 -2.76
CA HIS A 69 -4.99 12.27 -2.65
C HIS A 69 -4.31 13.31 -1.75
N GLU A 70 -4.85 14.53 -1.71
CA GLU A 70 -4.25 15.68 -1.03
C GLU A 70 -3.93 15.41 0.46
N LYS A 71 -4.88 14.85 1.21
CA LYS A 71 -4.68 14.53 2.64
C LYS A 71 -3.51 13.56 2.85
N VAL A 72 -3.47 12.46 2.09
CA VAL A 72 -2.32 11.53 2.06
C VAL A 72 -1.03 12.29 1.77
N ARG A 73 -0.97 13.09 0.69
CA ARG A 73 0.23 13.85 0.33
C ARG A 73 0.70 14.76 1.46
N SER A 74 -0.22 15.45 2.14
CA SER A 74 0.11 16.38 3.22
C SER A 74 0.76 15.68 4.42
N VAL A 75 0.24 14.52 4.83
CA VAL A 75 0.78 13.73 5.96
C VAL A 75 2.13 13.10 5.62
N ILE A 76 2.33 12.71 4.36
CA ILE A 76 3.61 12.15 3.92
C ILE A 76 4.69 13.22 3.88
N GLN A 77 4.36 14.42 3.41
CA GLN A 77 5.29 15.55 3.38
C GLN A 77 5.75 16.00 4.77
N SER A 78 4.93 15.79 5.81
CA SER A 78 5.31 16.02 7.20
C SER A 78 6.02 14.83 7.85
N GLU A 79 6.27 13.76 7.10
CA GLU A 79 6.85 12.49 7.58
C GLU A 79 6.07 11.86 8.76
N ALA A 80 4.79 12.19 8.89
CA ALA A 80 3.94 11.77 10.00
C ALA A 80 3.24 10.43 9.70
N TYR A 81 4.02 9.38 9.43
CA TYR A 81 3.52 8.04 9.15
C TYR A 81 4.21 6.98 10.03
N ASN A 82 3.51 5.86 10.24
CA ASN A 82 4.03 4.74 11.03
C ASN A 82 4.38 3.57 10.12
N LEU A 83 5.42 2.82 10.49
CA LEU A 83 5.88 1.64 9.77
C LEU A 83 5.57 0.37 10.56
N TRP A 84 5.04 -0.64 9.89
CA TRP A 84 4.64 -1.90 10.51
C TRP A 84 5.05 -3.08 9.66
N ILE A 85 5.18 -4.25 10.30
CA ILE A 85 5.22 -5.53 9.60
C ILE A 85 4.19 -6.41 10.28
N HIS A 86 3.30 -6.99 9.49
CA HIS A 86 2.40 -8.01 10.01
C HIS A 86 2.36 -9.23 9.08
N PRO A 87 2.32 -10.45 9.65
CA PRO A 87 2.10 -11.66 8.87
C PRO A 87 0.62 -11.78 8.51
N VAL A 88 0.32 -12.17 7.29
CA VAL A 88 -1.02 -12.56 6.87
C VAL A 88 -1.09 -14.09 6.92
N PRO A 89 -1.69 -14.68 7.97
CA PRO A 89 -1.85 -16.12 8.04
C PRO A 89 -2.84 -16.58 6.97
N ASP A 90 -2.58 -17.75 6.41
CA ASP A 90 -3.57 -18.51 5.61
C ASP A 90 -4.04 -17.87 4.30
N TYR A 91 -3.38 -16.80 3.83
CA TYR A 91 -3.59 -16.22 2.50
C TYR A 91 -2.28 -16.15 1.70
N LEU A 92 -2.29 -16.80 0.54
CA LEU A 92 -1.17 -16.85 -0.39
C LEU A 92 -1.69 -16.40 -1.77
N PRO A 93 -1.38 -15.16 -2.19
CA PRO A 93 -1.86 -14.65 -3.46
C PRO A 93 -1.32 -15.49 -4.62
N SER A 94 -2.19 -15.84 -5.56
CA SER A 94 -1.87 -16.77 -6.67
C SER A 94 -0.66 -16.34 -7.53
N HIS A 95 -0.37 -15.04 -7.55
CA HIS A 95 0.69 -14.42 -8.34
C HIS A 95 2.01 -14.25 -7.57
N LEU A 96 2.02 -14.50 -6.26
CA LEU A 96 3.24 -14.51 -5.45
C LEU A 96 3.69 -15.97 -5.26
N LYS A 97 4.87 -16.29 -5.79
CA LYS A 97 5.50 -17.60 -5.56
C LYS A 97 6.14 -17.60 -4.17
N LEU A 98 5.39 -18.06 -3.18
CA LEU A 98 5.91 -18.31 -1.83
C LEU A 98 6.18 -19.80 -1.66
N GLU A 99 7.23 -20.13 -0.90
CA GLU A 99 7.55 -21.53 -0.60
C GLU A 99 6.54 -22.15 0.35
N LYS A 100 6.41 -23.49 0.32
CA LYS A 100 5.46 -24.21 1.17
C LYS A 100 5.81 -23.97 2.65
N GLY A 101 4.85 -23.41 3.41
CA GLY A 101 5.02 -23.09 4.83
C GLY A 101 5.49 -21.66 5.11
N GLN A 102 5.82 -20.88 4.07
CA GLN A 102 6.12 -19.46 4.19
C GLN A 102 4.81 -18.66 4.35
N LYS A 103 4.80 -17.71 5.29
CA LYS A 103 3.70 -16.76 5.46
C LYS A 103 3.95 -15.52 4.59
N LEU A 104 2.89 -14.92 4.06
CA LEU A 104 2.99 -13.60 3.47
C LEU A 104 3.29 -12.59 4.58
N LEU A 105 4.34 -11.79 4.40
CA LEU A 105 4.65 -10.66 5.28
C LEU A 105 4.31 -9.37 4.55
N LEU A 106 3.40 -8.59 5.11
CA LEU A 106 3.10 -7.24 4.64
C LEU A 106 3.94 -6.25 5.44
N TYR A 107 4.72 -5.46 4.71
CA TYR A 107 5.48 -4.33 5.19
C TYR A 107 4.64 -3.09 4.90
N GLU A 108 4.14 -2.45 5.94
CA GLU A 108 3.11 -1.43 5.80
C GLU A 108 3.57 -0.07 6.25
N LEU A 109 3.10 0.93 5.52
CA LEU A 109 3.16 2.32 5.92
C LEU A 109 1.73 2.81 6.16
N ALA A 110 1.47 3.25 7.39
CA ALA A 110 0.18 3.71 7.85
C ALA A 110 0.16 5.23 7.94
N VAL A 111 -0.75 5.84 7.18
CA VAL A 111 -0.97 7.30 7.10
C VAL A 111 -2.33 7.59 7.69
N GLN A 112 -2.37 8.16 8.91
CA GLN A 112 -3.64 8.60 9.48
C GLN A 112 -4.12 9.84 8.72
N THR A 113 -5.14 9.67 7.88
CA THR A 113 -5.72 10.74 7.08
C THR A 113 -6.82 11.47 7.83
N TRP A 114 -7.57 10.81 8.71
CA TRP A 114 -8.60 11.45 9.52
C TRP A 114 -8.56 10.97 10.97
N LYS A 115 -8.70 11.91 11.91
CA LYS A 115 -8.98 11.59 13.30
C LYS A 115 -10.46 11.29 13.48
N ALA A 116 -10.78 10.54 14.55
CA ALA A 116 -12.16 10.33 14.96
C ALA A 116 -12.89 11.67 15.12
N GLY A 117 -14.08 11.79 14.51
CA GLY A 117 -14.90 12.99 14.52
C GLY A 117 -14.43 14.15 13.62
N GLU A 118 -13.28 14.02 12.94
CA GLU A 118 -12.72 15.12 12.12
C GLU A 118 -13.52 15.37 10.84
N TYR A 119 -13.94 14.29 10.16
CA TYR A 119 -14.71 14.40 8.93
C TYR A 119 -16.19 14.75 9.19
N ALA A 120 -16.79 14.09 10.19
CA ALA A 120 -18.15 14.35 10.66
C ALA A 120 -18.32 13.83 12.11
N PRO A 121 -19.27 14.38 12.89
CA PRO A 121 -19.59 13.84 14.21
C PRO A 121 -19.89 12.33 14.16
N GLY A 122 -19.18 11.55 14.98
CA GLY A 122 -19.33 10.08 15.03
C GLY A 122 -18.53 9.30 13.96
N HIS A 123 -17.79 9.95 13.07
CA HIS A 123 -16.90 9.28 12.13
C HIS A 123 -15.71 8.65 12.86
N GLU A 124 -15.38 7.39 12.57
CA GLU A 124 -14.34 6.63 13.30
C GLU A 124 -12.92 7.15 13.04
N GLY A 125 -12.70 7.71 11.84
CA GLY A 125 -11.38 8.15 11.39
C GLY A 125 -11.08 7.52 10.04
N GLY A 126 -9.82 7.62 9.64
CA GLY A 126 -9.35 6.97 8.43
C GLY A 126 -7.85 6.86 8.45
N THR A 127 -7.37 5.66 8.15
CA THR A 127 -5.95 5.37 7.97
C THR A 127 -5.75 4.67 6.63
N ASP A 128 -4.92 5.26 5.80
CA ASP A 128 -4.45 4.67 4.55
C ASP A 128 -3.25 3.76 4.83
N LEU A 129 -3.35 2.51 4.39
CA LEU A 129 -2.30 1.51 4.51
C LEU A 129 -1.67 1.25 3.14
N PHE A 130 -0.39 1.60 3.01
CA PHE A 130 0.43 1.30 1.84
C PHE A 130 1.24 0.05 2.10
N GLN A 131 0.98 -1.00 1.34
CA GLN A 131 1.45 -2.35 1.61
C GLN A 131 2.56 -2.73 0.63
N PHE A 132 3.62 -3.34 1.15
CA PHE A 132 4.77 -3.82 0.41
C PHE A 132 5.05 -5.28 0.76
N VAL A 133 5.62 -6.02 -0.19
CA VAL A 133 6.11 -7.39 0.04
C VAL A 133 7.53 -7.52 -0.45
N LYS A 134 8.31 -8.43 0.15
CA LYS A 134 9.70 -8.69 -0.25
C LYS A 134 9.73 -9.78 -1.33
N VAL A 135 10.26 -9.45 -2.51
CA VAL A 135 10.47 -10.36 -3.63
C VAL A 135 11.94 -10.28 -4.05
N ASN A 136 12.65 -11.41 -3.99
CA ASN A 136 14.09 -11.48 -4.25
C ASN A 136 14.87 -10.41 -3.45
N GLU A 137 14.60 -10.32 -2.14
CA GLU A 137 15.20 -9.36 -1.20
C GLU A 137 14.82 -7.87 -1.41
N GLU A 138 14.11 -7.53 -2.48
CA GLU A 138 13.61 -6.18 -2.73
C GLU A 138 12.17 -6.00 -2.25
N LEU A 139 11.87 -4.89 -1.59
CA LEU A 139 10.48 -4.51 -1.32
C LEU A 139 9.83 -3.97 -2.59
N LYS A 140 8.64 -4.47 -2.91
CA LYS A 140 7.79 -4.01 -4.01
C LYS A 140 6.44 -3.59 -3.47
N PHE A 141 5.87 -2.52 -4.04
CA PHE A 141 4.53 -2.06 -3.70
C PHE A 141 3.52 -3.13 -4.11
N TYR A 142 2.81 -3.65 -3.11
CA TYR A 142 1.86 -4.74 -3.21
C TYR A 142 0.43 -4.24 -3.27
N GLY A 143 0.10 -3.20 -2.52
CA GLY A 143 -1.29 -2.78 -2.43
C GLY A 143 -1.57 -1.55 -1.60
N HIS A 144 -2.85 -1.15 -1.64
CA HIS A 144 -3.40 -0.09 -0.81
C HIS A 144 -4.77 -0.49 -0.29
N THR A 145 -5.01 -0.19 0.98
CA THR A 145 -6.30 -0.34 1.64
C THR A 145 -6.50 0.79 2.64
N THR A 146 -7.70 0.89 3.18
CA THR A 146 -8.06 1.86 4.22
C THR A 146 -8.73 1.14 5.37
N ILE A 147 -8.42 1.56 6.59
CA ILE A 147 -9.14 1.15 7.80
C ILE A 147 -9.75 2.37 8.48
N PRO A 148 -10.89 2.22 9.19
CA PRO A 148 -11.43 3.27 10.04
C PRO A 148 -10.47 3.71 11.14
#